data_AF-A0A8S4GD60-F1
#
_entry.id   AF-A0A8S4GD60-F1
#
_cell.length_a   1.000
_cell.length_b   1.000
_cell.length_c   1.000
_cell.angle_alpha   90.00
_cell.angle_beta   90.00
_cell.angle_gamma   90.00
#
_symmetry.space_group_name_H-M   'P 1'
#
loop_
_entity.id
_entity.type
_entity.pdbx_description
1 polymer ?
#
loop_
_entity_poly.entity_id
_entity_poly.type
_entity_poly.pdbx_seq_one_letter_code
_entity_poly.pdbx_strand_id
1 'polypeptide(L)'
;ELYRCFDKDLSARAFKVQHDDQRGVLTFLRLYSGEISKGQKIYNLGQDQSEQTGILYVALADEYKPVEKVTAGNIAVVSGLKVTMTGDLVTSNQTAANKAKTRLTARLSKPEDLERLILPSARQRLNALDEQPDDSEKADILLGIGARVPEPVFLC
;
A
#
# COMPACT_ATOMS: atom_id res chain seq x y z
N GLU A 1 -10.75 -1.73 -11.55
CA GLU A 1 -11.42 -0.44 -11.27
C GLU A 1 -11.51 -0.03 -9.79
N LEU A 2 -10.93 -0.80 -8.85
CA LEU A 2 -11.10 -0.60 -7.40
C LEU A 2 -10.60 0.76 -6.88
N TYR A 3 -9.49 1.27 -7.41
CA TYR A 3 -8.91 2.56 -7.00
C TYR A 3 -9.75 3.77 -7.42
N ARG A 4 -10.79 3.60 -8.26
CA ARG A 4 -11.73 4.69 -8.59
C ARG A 4 -12.51 5.20 -7.39
N CYS A 5 -12.63 4.43 -6.31
CA CYS A 5 -13.35 4.84 -5.10
C CYS A 5 -12.72 6.07 -4.40
N PHE A 6 -11.44 6.35 -4.70
CA PHE A 6 -10.72 7.50 -4.19
C PHE A 6 -10.94 8.79 -5.01
N ASP A 7 -11.64 8.73 -6.16
CA ASP A 7 -11.89 9.86 -7.06
C ASP A 7 -10.63 10.72 -7.33
N LYS A 8 -10.52 11.86 -6.63
CA LYS A 8 -9.46 12.86 -6.73
C LYS A 8 -8.45 12.77 -5.58
N ASP A 9 -8.79 12.05 -4.52
CA ASP A 9 -7.91 11.85 -3.37
C ASP A 9 -6.73 10.95 -3.77
N LEU A 10 -5.63 11.10 -3.03
CA LEU A 10 -4.45 10.27 -3.23
C LEU A 10 -4.81 8.81 -2.99
N SER A 11 -4.47 7.95 -3.94
CA SER A 11 -4.48 6.50 -3.76
C SER A 11 -3.16 5.97 -4.27
N ALA A 12 -2.33 5.47 -3.37
CA ALA A 12 -1.09 4.83 -3.72
C ALA A 12 -0.95 3.48 -2.99
N ARG A 13 -0.22 2.55 -3.58
CA ARG A 13 0.06 1.25 -2.97
C ARG A 13 1.55 1.02 -2.85
N ALA A 14 1.98 0.63 -1.65
CA ALA A 14 3.33 0.20 -1.39
C ALA A 14 3.54 -1.21 -1.94
N PHE A 15 4.50 -1.38 -2.86
CA PHE A 15 4.77 -2.69 -3.46
C PHE A 15 6.19 -3.18 -3.20
N LYS A 16 7.09 -2.29 -2.77
CA LYS A 16 8.46 -2.66 -2.40
C LYS A 16 8.93 -1.72 -1.29
N VAL A 17 9.57 -2.30 -0.27
CA VAL A 17 10.30 -1.57 0.77
C VAL A 17 11.73 -2.05 0.71
N GLN A 18 12.66 -1.11 0.57
CA GLN A 18 14.10 -1.37 0.44
C GLN A 18 14.84 -0.54 1.48
N HIS A 19 15.83 -1.13 2.12
CA HIS A 19 16.76 -0.39 2.97
C HIS A 19 17.98 -0.01 2.13
N ASP A 20 18.29 1.28 2.12
CA ASP A 20 19.47 1.86 1.49
C ASP A 20 20.39 2.43 2.57
N ASP A 21 21.69 2.15 2.48
CA ASP A 21 22.66 2.51 3.53
C ASP A 21 22.80 4.03 3.71
N GLN A 22 22.58 4.81 2.64
CA GLN A 22 22.75 6.26 2.68
C GLN A 22 21.41 6.98 2.95
N ARG A 23 20.30 6.44 2.45
CA ARG A 23 18.98 7.11 2.44
C ARG A 23 17.98 6.51 3.42
N GLY A 24 18.35 5.40 4.07
CA GLY A 24 17.50 4.68 5.01
C GLY A 24 16.39 3.89 4.31
N VAL A 25 15.21 3.87 4.90
CA VAL A 25 14.07 3.11 4.36
C VAL A 25 13.46 3.84 3.16
N LEU A 26 13.47 3.18 2.01
CA LEU A 26 12.87 3.61 0.76
C LEU A 26 11.63 2.76 0.45
N THR A 27 10.47 3.39 0.44
CA THR A 27 9.19 2.75 0.10
C THR A 27 8.78 3.14 -1.31
N PHE A 28 8.62 2.15 -2.17
CA PHE A 28 8.14 2.32 -3.53
C PHE A 28 6.61 2.29 -3.54
N LEU A 29 6.03 3.39 -3.99
CA LEU A 29 4.59 3.60 -4.11
C LEU A 29 4.20 3.68 -5.58
N ARG A 30 3.21 2.90 -5.98
CA ARG A 30 2.50 3.09 -7.25
C ARG A 30 1.31 4.01 -7.00
N LEU A 31 1.26 5.16 -7.67
CA LEU A 31 0.13 6.09 -7.56
C LEU A 31 -0.94 5.75 -8.60
N TYR A 32 -2.17 5.55 -8.13
CA TYR A 32 -3.34 5.26 -8.96
C TYR A 32 -4.24 6.48 -9.15
N SER A 33 -4.38 7.33 -8.12
CA SER A 33 -5.15 8.57 -8.19
C SER A 33 -4.50 9.67 -7.35
N GLY A 34 -4.80 10.92 -7.69
CA GLY A 34 -4.26 12.09 -7.01
C GLY A 34 -2.77 12.30 -7.26
N GLU A 35 -2.12 12.89 -6.28
CA GLU A 35 -0.74 13.34 -6.35
C GLU A 35 -0.12 13.34 -4.94
N ILE A 36 1.19 13.13 -4.87
CA ILE A 36 1.96 13.14 -3.64
C ILE A 36 3.05 14.20 -3.75
N SER A 37 3.17 15.03 -2.72
CA SER A 37 4.19 16.08 -2.62
C SER A 37 5.18 15.80 -1.48
N LYS A 38 6.37 16.37 -1.59
CA LYS A 38 7.41 16.28 -0.56
C LYS A 38 6.90 16.87 0.76
N GLY A 39 7.12 16.17 1.87
CA GLY A 39 6.69 16.65 3.20
C GLY A 39 5.19 16.53 3.49
N GLN A 40 4.40 15.98 2.56
CA GLN A 40 2.96 15.79 2.71
C GLN A 40 2.64 14.75 3.80
N LYS A 41 1.61 15.01 4.59
CA LYS A 41 1.04 13.99 5.49
C LYS A 41 0.19 13.03 4.68
N ILE A 42 0.41 11.74 4.87
CA ILE A 42 -0.33 10.64 4.26
C ILE A 42 -0.91 9.75 5.37
N TYR A 43 -1.95 9.01 5.03
CA TYR A 43 -2.62 8.06 5.92
C TYR A 43 -2.50 6.66 5.35
N ASN A 44 -1.97 5.73 6.13
CA ASN A 44 -1.93 4.31 5.80
C ASN A 44 -3.23 3.64 6.25
N LEU A 45 -3.97 3.04 5.31
CA LEU A 45 -5.24 2.36 5.60
C LEU A 45 -5.06 1.00 6.28
N GLY A 46 -3.93 0.32 6.05
CA GLY A 46 -3.67 -1.00 6.63
C GLY A 46 -3.27 -0.93 8.11
N GLN A 47 -2.67 0.17 8.54
CA GLN A 47 -2.24 0.37 9.93
C GLN A 47 -3.00 1.46 10.67
N ASP A 48 -3.97 2.09 9.99
CA ASP A 48 -4.77 3.21 10.48
C ASP A 48 -3.94 4.31 11.15
N GLN A 49 -2.76 4.59 10.58
CA GLN A 49 -1.80 5.56 11.09
C GLN A 49 -1.44 6.62 10.04
N SER A 50 -1.22 7.85 10.51
CA SER A 50 -0.74 8.94 9.68
C SER A 50 0.78 9.00 9.73
N GLU A 51 1.41 9.13 8.56
CA GLU A 51 2.84 9.31 8.40
C GLU A 51 3.12 10.58 7.59
N GLN A 52 4.34 11.10 7.69
CA GLN A 52 4.78 12.23 6.88
C GLN A 52 5.79 11.75 5.84
N THR A 53 5.60 12.13 4.58
CA THR A 53 6.55 11.82 3.52
C THR A 53 7.84 12.60 3.75
N GLY A 54 8.97 11.92 3.65
CA GLY A 54 10.28 12.58 3.64
C GLY A 54 10.58 13.18 2.26
N ILE A 55 11.70 12.77 1.69
CA ILE A 55 12.09 13.15 0.34
C ILE A 55 11.40 12.20 -0.65
N LEU A 56 10.86 12.77 -1.72
CA LEU A 56 10.35 12.01 -2.85
C LEU A 56 11.44 11.88 -3.90
N TYR A 57 11.54 10.69 -4.47
CA TYR A 57 12.44 10.39 -5.57
C TYR A 57 11.67 9.74 -6.72
N VAL A 58 12.18 9.97 -7.92
CA VAL A 58 11.91 9.12 -9.09
C VAL A 58 13.13 8.24 -9.27
N ALA A 59 12.90 6.92 -9.33
CA ALA A 59 13.96 5.96 -9.62
C ALA A 59 14.28 6.00 -11.11
N LEU A 60 15.52 6.36 -11.43
CA LEU A 60 16.11 6.18 -12.76
C LEU A 60 16.91 4.88 -12.78
N ALA A 61 17.61 4.58 -13.87
CA ALA A 61 18.38 3.34 -14.01
C ALA A 61 19.45 3.19 -12.92
N ASP A 62 20.27 4.23 -12.73
CA ASP A 62 21.44 4.17 -11.84
C ASP A 62 21.33 5.12 -10.63
N GLU A 63 20.29 5.96 -10.59
CA GLU A 63 20.18 7.02 -9.57
C GLU A 63 18.74 7.29 -9.10
N TYR A 64 18.64 7.85 -7.89
CA TYR A 64 17.40 8.37 -7.33
C TYR A 64 17.38 9.89 -7.46
N LYS A 65 16.55 10.41 -8.38
CA LYS A 65 16.42 11.85 -8.59
C LYS A 65 15.36 12.44 -7.64
N PRO A 66 15.72 13.38 -6.76
CA PRO A 66 14.74 14.03 -5.89
C PRO A 66 13.75 14.86 -6.70
N VAL A 67 12.48 14.78 -6.34
CA VAL A 67 11.39 15.52 -6.98
C VAL A 67 10.49 16.15 -5.93
N GLU A 68 9.80 17.23 -6.29
CA GLU A 68 8.88 17.90 -5.36
C GLU A 68 7.52 17.21 -5.32
N LYS A 69 7.10 16.61 -6.45
CA LYS A 69 5.75 16.08 -6.64
C LYS A 69 5.73 14.94 -7.64
N VAL A 70 4.88 13.95 -7.39
CA VAL A 70 4.61 12.83 -8.31
C VAL A 70 3.09 12.68 -8.48
N THR A 71 2.65 12.51 -9.71
CA THR A 71 1.23 12.38 -10.08
C THR A 71 0.82 10.92 -10.29
N ALA A 72 -0.50 10.67 -10.30
CA ALA A 72 -1.08 9.38 -10.67
C ALA A 72 -0.52 8.82 -11.99
N GLY A 73 -0.38 7.49 -12.04
CA GLY A 73 0.18 6.76 -13.19
C GLY A 73 1.70 6.57 -13.10
N ASN A 74 2.38 7.24 -12.17
CA ASN A 74 3.82 7.12 -11.96
C ASN A 74 4.18 6.32 -10.70
N ILE A 75 5.45 5.96 -10.57
CA ILE A 75 6.02 5.34 -9.37
C ILE A 75 6.78 6.42 -8.61
N ALA A 76 6.46 6.57 -7.33
CA ALA A 76 7.18 7.43 -6.41
C ALA A 76 7.99 6.56 -5.45
N VAL A 77 9.19 7.01 -5.11
CA VAL A 77 9.98 6.45 -4.02
C VAL A 77 9.98 7.45 -2.88
N VAL A 78 9.55 7.02 -1.71
CA VAL A 78 9.42 7.88 -0.53
C VAL A 78 10.42 7.43 0.53
N SER A 79 11.21 8.35 1.05
CA SER A 79 12.06 8.06 2.20
C SER A 79 11.35 8.36 3.51
N GLY A 80 11.69 7.60 4.56
CA GLY A 80 11.32 7.93 5.94
C GLY A 80 9.94 7.45 6.39
N LEU A 81 9.26 6.61 5.61
CA LEU A 81 8.10 5.87 6.10
C LEU A 81 8.59 4.76 7.03
N LYS A 82 8.03 4.70 8.24
CA LYS A 82 8.43 3.77 9.30
C LYS A 82 7.43 2.63 9.45
N VAL A 83 6.15 2.98 9.28
CA VAL A 83 5.01 2.13 9.58
C VAL A 83 4.57 1.40 8.31
N THR A 84 4.55 2.08 7.17
CA THR A 84 4.12 1.51 5.89
C THR A 84 4.92 0.28 5.44
N MET A 85 4.20 -0.83 5.20
CA MET A 85 4.77 -2.11 4.75
C MET A 85 4.37 -2.44 3.32
N THR A 86 5.02 -3.45 2.75
CA THR A 86 4.67 -3.97 1.42
C THR A 86 3.23 -4.46 1.40
N GLY A 87 2.47 -4.02 0.41
CA GLY A 87 1.07 -4.32 0.22
C GLY A 87 0.17 -3.14 0.60
N ASP A 88 0.54 -2.34 1.61
CA ASP A 88 -0.31 -1.32 2.22
C ASP A 88 -0.81 -0.27 1.23
N LEU A 89 -2.03 0.21 1.47
CA LEU A 89 -2.63 1.32 0.74
C LEU A 89 -2.46 2.63 1.52
N VAL A 90 -2.03 3.69 0.83
CA VAL A 90 -1.88 5.02 1.39
C VAL A 90 -2.79 6.04 0.70
N THR A 91 -3.30 7.00 1.47
CA THR A 91 -4.15 8.10 1.00
C THR A 91 -3.76 9.43 1.64
N SER A 92 -4.44 10.52 1.28
CA SER A 92 -4.13 11.87 1.74
C SER A 92 -4.46 12.10 3.21
N ASN A 93 -5.60 11.61 3.69
CA ASN A 93 -6.06 11.81 5.06
C ASN A 93 -7.05 10.72 5.51
N GLN A 94 -7.34 10.68 6.81
CA GLN A 94 -8.26 9.71 7.39
C GLN A 94 -9.70 9.85 6.88
N THR A 95 -10.17 11.08 6.60
CA THR A 95 -11.51 11.32 6.07
C THR A 95 -11.70 10.71 4.67
N ALA A 96 -10.68 10.84 3.81
CA ALA A 96 -10.63 10.25 2.48
C ALA A 96 -10.58 8.73 2.56
N ALA A 97 -9.82 8.17 3.52
CA ALA A 97 -9.83 6.73 3.80
C ALA A 97 -11.24 6.24 4.16
N ASN A 98 -11.93 6.89 5.10
CA ASN A 98 -13.27 6.48 5.51
C ASN A 98 -14.28 6.57 4.37
N LYS A 99 -14.24 7.65 3.59
CA LYS A 99 -15.07 7.83 2.40
C LYS A 99 -14.83 6.72 1.36
N ALA A 100 -13.57 6.36 1.13
CA ALA A 100 -13.20 5.29 0.23
C ALA A 100 -13.66 3.91 0.76
N LYS A 101 -13.49 3.63 2.05
CA LYS A 101 -13.99 2.42 2.73
C LYS A 101 -15.50 2.27 2.51
N THR A 102 -16.30 3.29 2.81
CA THR A 102 -17.76 3.27 2.58
C THR A 102 -18.14 2.97 1.13
N ARG A 103 -17.44 3.60 0.16
CA ARG A 103 -17.70 3.38 -1.27
C ARG A 103 -17.30 1.99 -1.73
N LEU A 104 -16.22 1.44 -1.18
CA LEU A 104 -15.76 0.08 -1.49
C LEU A 104 -16.74 -0.95 -0.94
N THR A 105 -17.23 -0.79 0.29
CA THR A 105 -18.25 -1.67 0.88
C THR A 105 -19.54 -1.68 0.06
N ALA A 106 -19.95 -0.53 -0.50
CA ALA A 106 -21.13 -0.47 -1.37
C ALA A 106 -20.96 -1.20 -2.72
N ARG A 107 -19.71 -1.43 -3.16
CA ARG A 107 -19.41 -2.07 -4.45
C ARG A 107 -19.02 -3.54 -4.34
N LEU A 108 -18.43 -3.93 -3.22
CA LEU A 108 -17.99 -5.30 -3.00
C LEU A 108 -19.14 -6.13 -2.42
N SER A 109 -19.39 -7.29 -3.02
CA SER A 109 -20.42 -8.23 -2.56
C SER A 109 -19.97 -9.03 -1.33
N LYS A 110 -18.66 -9.16 -1.09
CA LYS A 110 -18.07 -9.88 0.04
C LYS A 110 -17.17 -8.96 0.87
N PRO A 111 -17.29 -8.97 2.21
CA PRO A 111 -16.44 -8.15 3.08
C PRO A 111 -14.98 -8.64 3.13
N GLU A 112 -14.73 -9.93 2.93
CA GLU A 112 -13.37 -10.51 2.93
C GLU A 112 -12.46 -9.92 1.84
N ASP A 113 -13.04 -9.55 0.69
CA ASP A 113 -12.27 -8.97 -0.40
C ASP A 113 -11.81 -7.55 -0.07
N LEU A 114 -12.57 -6.83 0.77
CA LEU A 114 -12.17 -5.52 1.29
C LEU A 114 -10.98 -5.66 2.24
N GLU A 115 -11.01 -6.66 3.13
CA GLU A 115 -9.91 -6.93 4.05
C GLU A 115 -8.64 -7.33 3.30
N ARG A 116 -8.72 -8.16 2.27
CA ARG A 116 -7.55 -8.50 1.43
C ARG A 116 -6.96 -7.30 0.70
N LEU A 117 -7.80 -6.32 0.37
CA LEU A 117 -7.38 -5.09 -0.30
C LEU A 117 -6.74 -4.08 0.67
N ILE A 118 -7.24 -4.00 1.90
CA ILE A 118 -6.80 -3.04 2.92
C ILE A 118 -5.65 -3.58 3.77
N LEU A 119 -5.61 -4.90 4.02
CA LEU A 119 -4.63 -5.62 4.85
C LEU A 119 -3.89 -6.69 4.01
N PRO A 120 -2.99 -6.29 3.10
CA PRO A 120 -2.47 -7.24 2.12
C PRO A 120 -1.27 -7.99 2.67
N SER A 121 -0.57 -7.40 3.65
CA SER A 121 0.54 -8.04 4.33
C SER A 121 0.05 -9.29 5.07
N ALA A 122 0.60 -10.45 4.71
CA ALA A 122 0.32 -11.72 5.39
C ALA A 122 0.57 -11.62 6.90
N ARG A 123 1.55 -10.79 7.30
CA ARG A 123 1.91 -10.54 8.70
C ARG A 123 0.85 -9.75 9.47
N GLN A 124 0.20 -8.78 8.83
CA GLN A 124 -0.92 -8.06 9.46
C GLN A 124 -2.17 -8.93 9.53
N ARG A 125 -2.43 -9.75 8.50
CA ARG A 125 -3.49 -10.75 8.54
C ARG A 125 -3.30 -11.73 9.69
N LEU A 126 -2.07 -12.16 9.94
CA LEU A 126 -1.72 -13.03 11.07
C LEU A 126 -1.97 -12.37 12.43
N ASN A 127 -1.61 -11.09 12.58
CA ASN A 127 -1.82 -10.34 13.82
C ASN A 127 -3.30 -9.98 14.07
N ALA A 128 -4.15 -10.01 13.03
CA ALA A 128 -5.58 -9.72 13.12
C ALA A 128 -6.43 -10.97 13.43
N LEU A 129 -5.83 -12.15 13.53
CA LEU A 129 -6.51 -13.36 13.98
C LEU A 129 -6.60 -13.37 15.51
N ASP A 130 -7.82 -13.55 16.03
CA ASP A 130 -8.11 -13.56 17.47
C ASP A 130 -7.55 -14.80 18.20
N GLU A 131 -7.28 -15.90 17.47
CA GLU A 131 -6.65 -17.13 17.98
C GLU A 131 -5.20 -17.23 17.51
N GLN A 132 -4.28 -17.66 18.38
CA GLN A 132 -2.89 -17.91 18.00
C GLN A 132 -2.85 -19.11 17.04
N PRO A 133 -2.51 -18.91 15.75
CA PRO A 133 -2.51 -19.99 14.78
C PRO A 133 -1.37 -20.98 15.09
N ASP A 134 -1.60 -22.26 14.79
CA ASP A 134 -0.59 -23.29 14.92
C ASP A 134 0.62 -22.98 14.02
N ASP A 135 1.81 -23.49 14.37
CA ASP A 135 3.04 -23.19 13.64
C ASP A 135 2.98 -23.65 12.18
N SER A 136 2.17 -24.68 11.88
CA SER A 136 1.87 -25.11 10.51
C SER A 136 1.01 -24.08 9.74
N GLU A 137 -0.04 -23.53 10.38
CA GLU A 137 -0.93 -22.55 9.76
C GLU A 137 -0.23 -21.20 9.53
N LYS A 138 0.65 -20.81 10.47
CA LYS A 138 1.54 -19.65 10.31
C LYS A 138 2.42 -19.80 9.07
N ALA A 139 3.02 -20.98 8.88
CA ALA A 139 3.85 -21.26 7.72
C ALA A 139 3.04 -21.20 6.42
N ASP A 140 1.84 -21.76 6.37
CA ASP A 140 0.98 -21.73 5.19
C ASP A 140 0.56 -20.30 4.82
N ILE A 141 0.20 -19.46 5.80
CA ILE A 141 -0.15 -18.06 5.58
C ILE A 141 1.06 -17.25 5.08
N LEU A 142 2.25 -17.48 5.65
CA LEU A 142 3.49 -16.81 5.25
C LEU A 142 3.95 -17.21 3.86
N LEU A 143 3.81 -18.50 3.52
CA LEU A 143 4.19 -19.07 2.23
C LEU A 143 3.10 -18.90 1.16
N GLY A 144 1.89 -18.47 1.54
CA GLY A 144 0.74 -18.31 0.65
C GLY A 144 0.14 -19.64 0.17
N ILE A 145 0.42 -20.74 0.87
CA ILE A 145 -0.14 -22.07 0.57
C ILE A 145 -1.63 -22.01 0.92
N GLY A 146 -2.51 -22.13 -0.08
CA GLY A 146 -3.96 -21.95 0.05
C GLY A 146 -4.50 -20.62 -0.50
N ALA A 147 -3.64 -19.69 -0.92
CA ALA A 147 -4.07 -18.57 -1.75
C ALA A 147 -4.48 -19.12 -3.13
N ARG A 148 -5.73 -18.89 -3.53
CA ARG A 148 -6.19 -19.23 -4.89
C ARG A 148 -5.37 -18.41 -5.88
N VAL A 149 -4.40 -19.06 -6.54
CA VAL A 149 -3.56 -18.43 -7.56
C VAL A 149 -4.50 -17.84 -8.62
N PRO A 150 -4.49 -16.51 -8.86
CA PRO A 150 -5.33 -15.92 -9.88
C PRO A 150 -4.96 -16.49 -11.25
N GLU A 151 -5.94 -16.59 -12.15
CA GLU A 151 -5.65 -17.09 -13.49
C GLU A 151 -4.55 -16.24 -14.16
N PRO A 152 -3.59 -16.88 -14.84
CA PRO A 152 -2.49 -16.17 -15.48
C PRO A 152 -3.03 -15.20 -16.53
N VAL A 153 -2.71 -13.92 -16.35
CA VAL A 153 -2.96 -12.91 -17.37
C VAL A 153 -1.80 -12.95 -18.35
N PHE A 154 -2.02 -13.57 -19.50
CA PHE A 154 -1.05 -13.55 -20.60
C PHE A 154 -1.02 -12.15 -21.20
N LEU A 155 0.13 -11.48 -21.09
CA LEU A 155 0.45 -10.30 -21.88
C LEU A 155 0.90 -10.78 -23.26
N CYS A 156 0.05 -10.54 -24.27
CA CYS A 156 0.43 -10.66 -25.67
C CYS A 156 1.34 -9.50 -26.09
#